data_AF-A0A2P4WYV4-F1
#
_entry.id   AF-A0A2P4WYV4-F1
#
_cell.length_a   1.000
_cell.length_b   1.000
_cell.length_c   1.000
_cell.angle_alpha   90.00
_cell.angle_beta   90.00
_cell.angle_gamma   90.00
#
_symmetry.space_group_name_H-M   'P 1'
#
loop_
_entity.id
_entity.type
_entity.pdbx_description
1 polymer ?
#
loop_
_entity_poly.entity_id
_entity_poly.type
_entity_poly.pdbx_seq_one_letter_code
_entity_poly.pdbx_strand_id
1 'polypeptide(L)'
;MGGGDVGTAFEAALTRTGTSLTSKNLVDMYPLPSSLTEESPIDLKQCKFFDLFDADPAQARVEMDKKRQEAEKLHGTDFMQQVKRSKHHHPLKKRRQFDFRLTSKEKEKLAATGVVASQRMQAESFAEIYYRLYSDDLPVFVTTDSILHAWHRSFDAFLIKLESNYLAPMLEKILKATLSKYQEMYADNSTVKTYVSLQGRTSSVSIAVEDVRNYLTLGLSLLQGELQQQCSKLKDLWVAVAAEQTIDVELFSCRRTVDFSLFKPRGHYNKSEDLKRYFPSSYAEKARWALRVAQVPFVEEKWAPLFAYMSTIPKGGRSVPLLTLPPPNAALTDSEDIMAYCAKTLPELYPNEKAKELEVLFDTKLGPHTRRCAYFTWFQDSHTSKRVMADPVDGLIQRVAVEALYPALRLLLLRSMNINEKSAERSWMRIEGILKEAEKQLGDDPIGSRFLAGDSFSAADIAFCSHIALLILPPEHEFIAPYISMSSIQDPMFRNRFEEIKRSKIGQYVLWCYKYKRPAV
;
A
#
# COMPACT_ATOMS: atom_id res chain seq x y z
N MET A 1 36.02 15.44 15.74
CA MET A 1 35.59 16.84 15.68
C MET A 1 35.09 17.20 17.06
N GLY A 2 35.63 18.26 17.67
CA GLY A 2 35.08 18.77 18.91
C GLY A 2 33.61 19.06 18.71
N GLY A 3 32.78 18.63 19.67
CA GLY A 3 31.47 19.22 19.84
C GLY A 3 31.71 20.68 20.21
N GLY A 4 31.96 21.53 19.20
CA GLY A 4 31.74 22.95 19.34
C GLY A 4 30.33 23.09 19.88
N ASP A 5 30.17 23.94 20.88
CA ASP A 5 28.90 24.17 21.54
C ASP A 5 27.87 24.57 20.48
N VAL A 6 27.11 23.57 20.01
CA VAL A 6 26.16 23.70 18.91
C VAL A 6 25.10 24.75 19.29
N GLY A 7 24.87 24.92 20.60
CA GLY A 7 24.07 26.00 21.16
C GLY A 7 24.65 27.37 20.82
N THR A 8 25.93 27.64 21.13
CA THR A 8 26.56 28.93 20.78
C THR A 8 26.63 29.19 19.28
N ALA A 9 26.88 28.15 18.47
CA ALA A 9 26.89 28.29 17.00
C ALA A 9 25.48 28.57 16.45
N PHE A 10 24.46 27.95 17.04
CA PHE A 10 23.06 28.18 16.72
C PHE A 10 22.59 29.56 17.17
N GLU A 11 22.93 30.00 18.38
CA GLU A 11 22.62 31.35 18.87
C GLU A 11 23.33 32.43 18.04
N ALA A 12 24.60 32.24 17.71
CA ALA A 12 25.33 33.15 16.83
C ALA A 12 24.71 33.20 15.43
N ALA A 13 24.29 32.05 14.89
CA ALA A 13 23.55 31.99 13.64
C ALA A 13 22.22 32.73 13.75
N LEU A 14 21.41 32.46 14.77
CA LEU A 14 20.10 33.05 15.02
C LEU A 14 20.19 34.58 15.19
N THR A 15 21.21 35.06 15.89
CA THR A 15 21.50 36.48 16.09
C THR A 15 21.89 37.15 14.77
N ARG A 16 22.65 36.46 13.92
CA ARG A 16 23.05 36.94 12.59
C ARG A 16 21.89 36.93 11.59
N THR A 17 21.01 35.94 11.69
CA THR A 17 19.93 35.69 10.73
C THR A 17 18.63 36.40 11.08
N GLY A 18 18.36 36.64 12.37
CA GLY A 18 17.04 37.05 12.85
C GLY A 18 15.98 35.96 12.63
N THR A 19 14.72 36.27 12.95
CA THR A 19 13.57 35.36 12.77
C THR A 19 12.77 35.62 11.48
N SER A 20 13.16 36.62 10.69
CA SER A 20 12.43 37.15 9.53
C SER A 20 13.23 37.04 8.23
N LEU A 21 13.89 35.91 8.01
CA LEU A 21 14.59 35.65 6.75
C LEU A 21 13.63 35.32 5.62
N THR A 22 13.79 36.04 4.51
CA THR A 22 13.22 35.65 3.21
C THR A 22 14.21 34.78 2.44
N SER A 23 13.71 34.01 1.48
CA SER A 23 14.55 33.18 0.59
C SER A 23 15.59 34.00 -0.19
N LYS A 24 15.30 35.27 -0.48
CA LYS A 24 16.24 36.19 -1.15
C LYS A 24 17.43 36.54 -0.24
N ASN A 25 17.15 36.85 1.03
CA ASN A 25 18.18 37.14 2.03
C ASN A 25 19.13 35.95 2.25
N LEU A 26 18.63 34.70 2.14
CA LEU A 26 19.48 33.51 2.22
C LEU A 26 20.46 33.40 1.05
N VAL A 27 20.01 33.71 -0.16
CA VAL A 27 20.86 33.68 -1.36
C VAL A 27 21.93 34.77 -1.30
N ASP A 28 21.57 35.97 -0.83
CA ASP A 28 22.51 37.08 -0.68
C ASP A 28 23.58 36.83 0.41
N MET A 29 23.25 36.05 1.44
CA MET A 29 24.19 35.64 2.48
C MET A 29 25.16 34.53 2.05
N TYR A 30 24.79 33.74 1.04
CA TYR A 30 25.61 32.65 0.49
C TYR A 30 25.71 32.79 -1.03
N PRO A 31 26.36 33.86 -1.53
CA PRO A 31 26.46 34.09 -2.97
C PRO A 31 27.17 32.90 -3.62
N LEU A 32 26.54 32.35 -4.66
CA LEU A 32 27.13 31.27 -5.46
C LEU A 32 28.43 31.79 -6.09
N PRO A 33 29.56 31.06 -5.97
CA PRO A 33 30.78 31.44 -6.66
C PRO A 33 30.52 31.48 -8.17
N SER A 34 31.02 32.54 -8.81
CA SER A 34 30.89 32.83 -10.25
C SER A 34 31.46 31.73 -11.18
N SER A 35 32.04 30.67 -10.64
CA SER A 35 32.51 29.48 -11.37
C SER A 35 31.43 28.42 -11.59
N LEU A 36 30.22 28.58 -11.04
CA LEU A 36 29.10 27.63 -11.22
C LEU A 36 28.10 28.05 -12.32
N THR A 37 28.36 29.16 -13.02
CA THR A 37 27.54 29.67 -14.14
C THR A 37 27.89 29.05 -15.49
N GLU A 38 28.94 28.22 -15.57
CA GLU A 38 29.26 27.49 -16.81
C GLU A 38 28.63 26.10 -16.80
N GLU A 39 27.91 25.77 -17.88
CA GLU A 39 27.31 24.45 -18.19
C GLU A 39 28.37 23.36 -18.44
N SER A 40 29.50 23.41 -17.73
CA SER A 40 30.59 22.45 -17.83
C SER A 40 30.38 21.31 -16.84
N PRO A 41 30.53 20.04 -17.27
CA PRO A 41 30.39 18.90 -16.37
C PRO A 41 31.44 18.95 -15.26
N ILE A 42 31.02 18.58 -14.04
CA ILE A 42 31.87 18.61 -12.85
C ILE A 42 32.99 17.57 -12.99
N ASP A 43 34.25 18.01 -12.87
CA ASP A 43 35.39 17.09 -12.78
C ASP A 43 35.39 16.40 -11.41
N LEU A 44 34.94 15.14 -11.40
CA LEU A 44 34.84 14.33 -10.18
C LEU A 44 36.18 14.14 -9.47
N LYS A 45 37.33 14.21 -10.18
CA LYS A 45 38.65 14.09 -9.56
C LYS A 45 39.07 15.32 -8.76
N GLN A 46 38.44 16.47 -9.01
CA GLN A 46 38.68 17.69 -8.26
C GLN A 46 37.81 17.77 -6.99
N CYS A 47 36.85 16.86 -6.83
CA CYS A 47 36.01 16.78 -5.65
C CYS A 47 36.80 16.24 -4.45
N LYS A 48 36.90 17.05 -3.39
CA LYS A 48 37.70 16.83 -2.17
C LYS A 48 37.65 15.42 -1.55
N PHE A 49 36.50 14.74 -1.63
CA PHE A 49 36.30 13.42 -0.99
C PHE A 49 36.01 12.31 -2.00
N PHE A 50 36.08 12.58 -3.31
CA PHE A 50 35.69 11.61 -4.32
C PHE A 50 36.67 10.43 -4.39
N ASP A 51 37.98 10.68 -4.27
CA ASP A 51 38.98 9.60 -4.23
C ASP A 51 38.77 8.67 -3.04
N LEU A 52 38.41 9.22 -1.88
CA LEU A 52 38.06 8.44 -0.69
C LEU A 52 36.79 7.62 -0.93
N PHE A 53 35.80 8.21 -1.59
CA PHE A 53 34.54 7.54 -1.88
C PHE A 53 34.66 6.45 -2.96
N ASP A 54 35.53 6.63 -3.97
CA ASP A 54 35.73 5.70 -5.09
C ASP A 54 36.79 4.61 -4.80
N ALA A 55 37.56 4.75 -3.70
CA ALA A 55 38.54 3.78 -3.27
C ALA A 55 37.94 2.39 -2.99
N ASP A 56 38.68 1.33 -3.35
CA ASP A 56 38.25 -0.05 -3.12
C ASP A 56 38.16 -0.37 -1.61
N PRO A 57 36.96 -0.70 -1.08
CA PRO A 57 36.79 -1.05 0.33
C PRO A 57 37.64 -2.25 0.77
N ALA A 58 37.95 -3.20 -0.11
CA ALA A 58 38.80 -4.35 0.22
C ALA A 58 40.25 -3.93 0.46
N GLN A 59 40.81 -3.10 -0.41
CA GLN A 59 42.18 -2.59 -0.27
C GLN A 59 42.31 -1.70 0.96
N ALA A 60 41.33 -0.82 1.18
CA ALA A 60 41.30 0.05 2.36
C ALA A 60 41.26 -0.74 3.68
N ARG A 61 40.56 -1.90 3.72
CA ARG A 61 40.54 -2.78 4.91
C ARG A 61 41.91 -3.38 5.19
N VAL A 62 42.58 -3.91 4.17
CA VAL A 62 43.92 -4.51 4.30
C VAL A 62 44.94 -3.49 4.82
N GLU A 63 44.92 -2.26 4.29
CA GLU A 63 45.80 -1.19 4.75
C GLU A 63 45.51 -0.78 6.20
N MET A 64 44.23 -0.70 6.57
CA MET A 64 43.82 -0.38 7.94
C MET A 64 44.19 -1.46 8.94
N ASP A 65 44.13 -2.74 8.56
CA ASP A 65 44.55 -3.85 9.42
C ASP A 65 46.06 -3.84 9.67
N LYS A 66 46.86 -3.51 8.65
CA LYS A 66 48.31 -3.26 8.84
C LYS A 66 48.56 -2.14 9.84
N LYS A 67 47.88 -0.99 9.68
CA LYS A 67 47.99 0.15 10.61
C LYS A 67 47.57 -0.20 12.04
N ARG A 68 46.58 -1.08 12.21
CA ARG A 68 46.16 -1.59 13.53
C ARG A 68 47.23 -2.49 14.15
N GLN A 69 47.81 -3.40 13.37
CA GLN A 69 48.88 -4.30 13.83
C GLN A 69 50.14 -3.51 14.20
N GLU A 70 50.48 -2.47 13.44
CA GLU A 70 51.60 -1.57 13.75
C GLU A 70 51.34 -0.79 15.05
N ALA A 71 50.14 -0.21 15.21
CA ALA A 71 49.77 0.50 16.44
C ALA A 71 49.74 -0.42 17.67
N GLU A 72 49.30 -1.68 17.50
CA GLU A 72 49.32 -2.70 18.55
C GLU A 72 50.75 -3.10 18.94
N LYS A 73 51.67 -3.20 17.98
CA LYS A 73 53.09 -3.44 18.23
C LYS A 73 53.76 -2.26 18.95
N LEU A 74 53.40 -1.02 18.61
CA LEU A 74 54.04 0.18 19.14
C LEU A 74 53.52 0.58 20.54
N HIS A 75 52.23 0.38 20.80
CA HIS A 75 51.55 0.90 21.99
C HIS A 75 50.90 -0.19 22.86
N GLY A 76 50.97 -1.46 22.45
CA GLY A 76 50.41 -2.60 23.16
C GLY A 76 48.92 -2.86 22.87
N THR A 77 48.44 -4.03 23.31
CA THR A 77 47.07 -4.51 23.09
C THR A 77 46.03 -3.66 23.83
N ASP A 78 46.39 -3.15 25.00
CA ASP A 78 45.50 -2.35 25.85
C ASP A 78 45.16 -1.01 25.22
N PHE A 79 46.12 -0.40 24.51
CA PHE A 79 45.88 0.82 23.73
C PHE A 79 44.82 0.59 22.65
N MET A 80 44.89 -0.51 21.89
CA MET A 80 43.90 -0.82 20.87
C MET A 80 42.52 -1.13 21.46
N GLN A 81 42.44 -1.76 22.64
CA GLN A 81 41.18 -1.95 23.35
C GLN A 81 40.60 -0.62 23.82
N GLN A 82 41.43 0.26 24.38
CA GLN A 82 41.02 1.60 24.83
C GLN A 82 40.52 2.44 23.65
N VAL A 83 41.23 2.42 22.52
CA VAL A 83 40.80 3.06 21.28
C VAL A 83 39.44 2.53 20.86
N LYS A 84 39.24 1.21 20.74
CA LYS A 84 37.97 0.61 20.32
C LYS A 84 36.81 0.96 21.28
N ARG A 85 37.05 1.02 22.59
CA ARG A 85 36.04 1.35 23.62
C ARG A 85 35.82 2.85 23.80
N SER A 86 36.73 3.71 23.35
CA SER A 86 36.61 5.16 23.48
C SER A 86 35.34 5.67 22.78
N LYS A 87 34.69 6.66 23.37
CA LYS A 87 33.56 7.37 22.73
C LYS A 87 34.03 8.32 21.61
N HIS A 88 35.33 8.61 21.55
CA HIS A 88 35.89 9.51 20.54
C HIS A 88 36.18 8.76 19.24
N HIS A 89 35.93 9.43 18.11
CA HIS A 89 36.32 8.93 16.81
C HIS A 89 37.85 8.78 16.75
N HIS A 90 38.34 7.70 16.14
CA HIS A 90 39.76 7.43 15.97
C HIS A 90 40.01 6.84 14.58
N PRO A 91 41.03 7.26 13.82
CA PRO A 91 41.31 6.75 12.47
C PRO A 91 41.49 5.23 12.38
N LEU A 92 41.90 4.56 13.46
CA LEU A 92 42.01 3.10 13.51
C LEU A 92 40.66 2.36 13.62
N LYS A 93 39.55 3.08 13.85
CA LYS A 93 38.19 2.51 13.93
C LYS A 93 37.51 2.32 12.58
N LYS A 94 38.07 2.87 11.49
CA LYS A 94 37.52 2.79 10.13
C LYS A 94 37.29 1.34 9.72
N ARG A 95 36.06 0.96 9.36
CA ARG A 95 35.75 -0.44 9.01
C ARG A 95 35.64 -0.68 7.51
N ARG A 96 35.15 0.28 6.71
CA ARG A 96 34.98 0.17 5.24
C ARG A 96 34.25 -1.12 4.85
N GLN A 97 33.09 -1.37 5.47
CA GLN A 97 32.29 -2.58 5.29
C GLN A 97 31.38 -2.52 4.06
N PHE A 98 30.95 -1.32 3.66
CA PHE A 98 29.96 -1.13 2.60
C PHE A 98 30.61 -0.61 1.32
N ASP A 99 30.10 -1.06 0.17
CA ASP A 99 30.56 -0.61 -1.14
C ASP A 99 29.65 0.48 -1.72
N PHE A 100 30.08 1.73 -1.50
CA PHE A 100 29.40 2.93 -1.96
C PHE A 100 29.79 3.37 -3.37
N ARG A 101 30.72 2.68 -4.05
CA ARG A 101 31.20 3.11 -5.37
C ARG A 101 30.05 3.24 -6.38
N LEU A 102 30.04 4.34 -7.12
CA LEU A 102 29.02 4.58 -8.13
C LEU A 102 29.29 3.76 -9.39
N THR A 103 28.24 3.31 -10.04
CA THR A 103 28.34 2.71 -11.38
C THR A 103 28.73 3.77 -12.42
N SER A 104 29.26 3.37 -13.58
CA SER A 104 29.68 4.31 -14.63
C SER A 104 28.54 5.27 -15.03
N LYS A 105 27.32 4.77 -15.15
CA LYS A 105 26.12 5.58 -15.44
C LYS A 105 25.79 6.58 -14.34
N GLU A 106 25.97 6.19 -13.08
CA GLU A 106 25.74 7.09 -11.94
C GLU A 106 26.84 8.15 -11.83
N LYS A 107 28.09 7.82 -12.17
CA LYS A 107 29.19 8.79 -12.25
C LYS A 107 28.96 9.81 -13.35
N GLU A 108 28.55 9.37 -14.54
CA GLU A 108 28.17 10.26 -15.64
C GLU A 108 27.05 11.21 -15.24
N LYS A 109 26.02 10.69 -14.56
CA LYS A 109 24.92 11.50 -14.05
C LYS A 109 25.38 12.48 -12.97
N LEU A 110 26.23 12.05 -12.03
CA LEU A 110 26.78 12.92 -11.00
C LEU A 110 27.61 14.06 -11.61
N ALA A 111 28.42 13.78 -12.62
CA ALA A 111 29.21 14.79 -13.34
C ALA A 111 28.31 15.79 -14.07
N ALA A 112 27.18 15.34 -14.65
CA ALA A 112 26.26 16.19 -15.39
C ALA A 112 25.33 17.02 -14.50
N THR A 113 24.81 16.47 -13.40
CA THR A 113 23.75 17.11 -12.58
C THR A 113 24.18 17.49 -11.18
N GLY A 114 25.41 17.15 -10.75
CA GLY A 114 25.92 17.40 -9.39
C GLY A 114 25.26 16.58 -8.28
N VAL A 115 24.17 15.87 -8.57
CA VAL A 115 23.45 15.00 -7.65
C VAL A 115 23.04 13.70 -8.36
N VAL A 116 23.20 12.56 -7.68
CA VAL A 116 22.73 11.26 -8.15
C VAL A 116 21.98 10.53 -7.04
N ALA A 117 20.82 9.95 -7.37
CA ALA A 117 20.06 9.09 -6.47
C ALA A 117 20.28 7.62 -6.86
N SER A 118 20.92 6.85 -5.98
CA SER A 118 21.19 5.42 -6.22
C SER A 118 20.17 4.53 -5.52
N GLN A 119 19.45 3.72 -6.29
CA GLN A 119 18.51 2.74 -5.74
C GLN A 119 19.21 1.49 -5.18
N ARG A 120 20.46 1.24 -5.58
CA ARG A 120 21.27 0.12 -5.08
C ARG A 120 21.59 0.26 -3.59
N MET A 121 21.67 1.50 -3.11
CA MET A 121 22.07 1.85 -1.75
C MET A 121 20.87 2.21 -0.88
N GLN A 122 19.76 1.48 -1.02
CA GLN A 122 18.57 1.69 -0.21
C GLN A 122 18.85 1.36 1.27
N ALA A 123 18.26 2.16 2.15
CA ALA A 123 18.23 1.96 3.59
C ALA A 123 16.78 2.12 4.07
N GLU A 124 16.44 1.47 5.17
CA GLU A 124 15.10 1.55 5.78
C GLU A 124 14.89 2.89 6.50
N SER A 125 15.98 3.58 6.87
CA SER A 125 15.94 4.87 7.53
C SER A 125 17.17 5.74 7.23
N PHE A 126 17.02 7.05 7.45
CA PHE A 126 18.14 7.99 7.41
C PHE A 126 19.23 7.63 8.44
N ALA A 127 18.84 7.17 9.63
CA ALA A 127 19.80 6.79 10.68
C ALA A 127 20.68 5.63 10.24
N GLU A 128 20.11 4.64 9.54
CA GLU A 128 20.86 3.51 9.03
C GLU A 128 21.91 3.96 8.01
N ILE A 129 21.53 4.77 7.00
CA ILE A 129 22.51 5.19 5.98
C ILE A 129 23.60 6.09 6.59
N TYR A 130 23.25 6.97 7.54
CA TYR A 130 24.24 7.77 8.26
C TYR A 130 25.20 6.92 9.08
N TYR A 131 24.69 5.88 9.75
CA TYR A 131 25.52 4.97 10.52
C TYR A 131 26.47 4.18 9.62
N ARG A 132 25.99 3.69 8.47
CA ARG A 132 26.83 3.00 7.48
C ARG A 132 27.98 3.90 7.01
N LEU A 133 27.67 5.13 6.60
CA LEU A 133 28.68 6.12 6.18
C LEU A 133 29.65 6.47 7.32
N TYR A 134 29.14 6.69 8.53
CA TYR A 134 29.96 7.00 9.71
C TYR A 134 30.91 5.85 10.09
N SER A 135 30.42 4.61 10.07
CA SER A 135 31.22 3.41 10.39
C SER A 135 32.36 3.17 9.40
N ASP A 136 32.18 3.64 8.17
CA ASP A 136 33.15 3.58 7.10
C ASP A 136 34.03 4.83 6.99
N ASP A 137 33.84 5.78 7.91
CA ASP A 137 34.55 7.06 7.97
C ASP A 137 34.48 7.85 6.66
N LEU A 138 33.30 7.77 6.02
CA LEU A 138 32.93 8.60 4.89
C LEU A 138 32.28 9.90 5.38
N PRO A 139 32.38 11.01 4.62
CA PRO A 139 31.69 12.24 4.95
C PRO A 139 30.18 12.02 5.07
N VAL A 140 29.63 12.29 6.26
CA VAL A 140 28.18 12.22 6.51
C VAL A 140 27.60 13.61 6.31
N PHE A 141 26.79 13.76 5.27
CA PHE A 141 26.01 14.97 5.07
C PHE A 141 24.62 14.79 5.68
N VAL A 142 24.38 15.47 6.80
CA VAL A 142 23.08 15.44 7.49
C VAL A 142 22.22 16.58 6.97
N THR A 143 21.13 16.23 6.30
CA THR A 143 20.15 17.22 5.83
C THR A 143 19.07 17.48 6.86
N THR A 144 18.47 18.67 6.78
CA THR A 144 17.29 19.04 7.55
C THR A 144 16.15 18.02 7.37
N ASP A 145 16.01 17.45 6.17
CA ASP A 145 14.99 16.46 5.85
C ASP A 145 15.04 15.24 6.75
N SER A 146 16.22 14.77 7.13
CA SER A 146 16.35 13.61 8.01
C SER A 146 15.85 13.88 9.43
N ILE A 147 16.08 15.11 9.92
CA ILE A 147 15.61 15.58 11.23
C ILE A 147 14.11 15.84 11.19
N LEU A 148 13.64 16.54 10.15
CA LEU A 148 12.21 16.82 9.96
C LEU A 148 11.41 15.55 9.73
N HIS A 149 11.96 14.55 9.04
CA HIS A 149 11.33 13.25 8.85
C HIS A 149 11.23 12.48 10.18
N ALA A 150 12.30 12.47 10.99
CA ALA A 150 12.26 11.87 12.32
C ALA A 150 11.24 12.57 13.22
N TRP A 151 11.24 13.91 13.24
CA TRP A 151 10.29 14.74 13.97
C TRP A 151 8.85 14.46 13.52
N HIS A 152 8.60 14.47 12.21
CA HIS A 152 7.30 14.17 11.64
C HIS A 152 6.84 12.77 12.02
N ARG A 153 7.71 11.76 11.95
CA ARG A 153 7.37 10.39 12.37
C ARG A 153 7.08 10.29 13.87
N SER A 154 7.84 10.99 14.71
CA SER A 154 7.58 11.01 16.15
C SER A 154 6.27 11.73 16.48
N PHE A 155 5.98 12.83 15.80
CA PHE A 155 4.77 13.61 15.98
C PHE A 155 3.55 12.83 15.48
N ASP A 156 3.64 12.19 14.33
CA ASP A 156 2.63 11.29 13.78
C ASP A 156 2.34 10.12 14.72
N ALA A 157 3.38 9.46 15.25
CA ALA A 157 3.22 8.37 16.23
C ALA A 157 2.64 8.85 17.56
N PHE A 158 3.05 10.04 18.03
CA PHE A 158 2.50 10.67 19.22
C PHE A 158 1.02 11.01 19.04
N LEU A 159 0.66 11.63 17.91
CA LEU A 159 -0.72 11.97 17.57
C LEU A 159 -1.59 10.72 17.52
N ILE A 160 -1.16 9.67 16.82
CA ILE A 160 -1.91 8.39 16.78
C ILE A 160 -2.18 7.87 18.19
N LYS A 161 -1.15 7.86 19.04
CA LYS A 161 -1.26 7.35 20.41
C LYS A 161 -2.17 8.24 21.26
N LEU A 162 -2.05 9.55 21.11
CA LEU A 162 -2.83 10.54 21.85
C LEU A 162 -4.31 10.50 21.42
N GLU A 163 -4.57 10.43 20.12
CA GLU A 163 -5.90 10.32 19.55
C GLU A 163 -6.57 9.00 19.94
N SER A 164 -5.87 7.88 19.75
CA SER A 164 -6.46 6.56 20.01
C SER A 164 -6.69 6.29 21.50
N ASN A 165 -5.74 6.69 22.36
CA ASN A 165 -5.80 6.33 23.78
C ASN A 165 -6.54 7.36 24.64
N TYR A 166 -6.56 8.63 24.24
CA TYR A 166 -7.09 9.70 25.07
C TYR A 166 -8.18 10.49 24.37
N LEU A 167 -7.94 11.06 23.18
CA LEU A 167 -8.91 11.98 22.57
C LEU A 167 -10.16 11.27 22.07
N ALA A 168 -10.04 10.14 21.37
CA ALA A 168 -11.20 9.40 20.87
C ALA A 168 -12.09 8.87 22.01
N PRO A 169 -11.55 8.18 23.04
CA PRO A 169 -12.37 7.76 24.19
C PRO A 169 -12.99 8.94 24.95
N MET A 170 -12.26 10.04 25.10
CA MET A 170 -12.76 11.24 25.78
C MET A 170 -13.86 11.94 24.97
N LEU A 171 -13.69 12.05 23.65
CA LEU A 171 -14.68 12.59 22.73
C LEU A 171 -15.94 11.72 22.76
N GLU A 172 -15.80 10.39 22.74
CA GLU A 172 -16.94 9.47 22.85
C GLU A 172 -17.69 9.68 24.16
N LYS A 173 -16.96 9.78 25.28
CA LYS A 173 -17.55 10.01 26.60
C LYS A 173 -18.28 11.35 26.68
N ILE A 174 -17.68 12.43 26.15
CA ILE A 174 -18.31 13.76 26.10
C ILE A 174 -19.58 13.70 25.26
N LEU A 175 -19.52 13.12 24.06
CA LEU A 175 -20.68 13.02 23.17
C LEU A 175 -21.82 12.23 23.80
N LYS A 176 -21.53 11.07 24.41
CA LYS A 176 -22.53 10.28 25.14
C LYS A 176 -23.13 11.05 26.31
N ALA A 177 -22.29 11.66 27.16
CA ALA A 177 -22.76 12.41 28.33
C ALA A 177 -23.62 13.62 27.94
N THR A 178 -23.25 14.35 26.89
CA THR A 178 -24.02 15.48 26.38
C THR A 178 -25.35 15.02 25.79
N LEU A 179 -25.38 13.91 25.05
CA LEU A 179 -26.62 13.34 24.51
C LEU A 179 -27.55 12.80 25.60
N SER A 180 -27.03 12.17 26.65
CA SER A 180 -27.85 11.73 27.80
C SER A 180 -28.47 12.92 28.53
N LYS A 181 -27.70 13.98 28.80
CA LYS A 181 -28.26 15.21 29.41
C LYS A 181 -29.30 15.89 28.53
N TYR A 182 -29.10 15.88 27.21
CA TYR A 182 -30.11 16.37 26.26
C TYR A 182 -31.42 15.59 26.42
N GLN A 183 -31.36 14.25 26.49
CA GLN A 183 -32.54 13.40 26.64
C GLN A 183 -33.27 13.65 27.96
N GLU A 184 -32.54 13.81 29.06
CA GLU A 184 -33.09 14.17 30.37
C GLU A 184 -33.82 15.53 30.32
N MET A 185 -33.18 16.57 29.77
CA MET A 185 -33.79 17.90 29.64
C MET A 185 -35.02 17.93 28.73
N TYR A 186 -35.07 17.08 27.70
CA TYR A 186 -36.20 16.97 26.77
C TYR A 186 -37.37 16.19 27.39
N ALA A 187 -37.10 15.23 28.27
CA ALA A 187 -38.12 14.47 29.00
C ALA A 187 -38.81 15.29 30.09
N ASP A 188 -38.07 16.19 30.76
CA ASP A 188 -38.57 16.97 31.91
C ASP A 188 -39.32 18.27 31.51
N ASN A 189 -39.02 18.82 30.32
CA ASN A 189 -39.64 20.07 29.86
C ASN A 189 -41.00 19.85 29.16
N SER A 190 -42.07 19.84 29.97
CA SER A 190 -43.41 20.25 29.50
C SER A 190 -43.39 21.63 28.80
N THR A 191 -42.40 22.47 29.12
CA THR A 191 -42.16 23.80 28.56
C THR A 191 -41.77 23.83 27.08
N VAL A 192 -41.09 22.79 26.54
CA VAL A 192 -40.79 22.71 25.09
C VAL A 192 -42.07 22.43 24.30
N LYS A 193 -43.03 21.68 24.86
CA LYS A 193 -44.37 21.53 24.27
C LYS A 193 -45.16 22.85 24.31
N THR A 194 -44.98 23.67 25.35
CA THR A 194 -45.70 24.95 25.50
C THR A 194 -45.30 26.01 24.46
N TYR A 195 -44.04 26.05 24.03
CA TYR A 195 -43.62 26.96 22.93
C TYR A 195 -44.10 26.49 21.55
N VAL A 196 -44.46 25.21 21.40
CA VAL A 196 -45.04 24.67 20.16
C VAL A 196 -46.54 24.95 20.08
N SER A 197 -47.24 25.06 21.22
CA SER A 197 -48.70 25.18 21.25
C SER A 197 -49.26 26.61 21.24
N LEU A 198 -48.46 27.65 21.50
CA LEU A 198 -49.02 29.00 21.73
C LEU A 198 -49.11 29.94 20.52
N GLN A 199 -48.70 29.55 19.31
CA GLN A 199 -48.89 30.42 18.13
C GLN A 199 -48.90 29.75 16.75
N GLY A 200 -49.04 28.42 16.67
CA GLY A 200 -49.14 27.71 15.38
C GLY A 200 -47.89 27.81 14.48
N ARG A 201 -46.78 28.36 14.99
CA ARG A 201 -45.46 28.38 14.38
C ARG A 201 -44.54 27.55 15.25
N THR A 202 -43.98 26.47 14.70
CA THR A 202 -42.86 25.73 15.27
C THR A 202 -41.76 26.75 15.60
N SER A 203 -41.46 27.01 16.88
CA SER A 203 -40.51 28.05 17.25
C SER A 203 -39.11 27.69 16.71
N SER A 204 -38.38 28.63 16.11
CA SER A 204 -37.03 28.39 15.56
C SER A 204 -36.05 27.78 16.57
N VAL A 205 -36.33 27.94 17.86
CA VAL A 205 -35.59 27.33 18.98
C VAL A 205 -35.73 25.81 18.98
N SER A 206 -36.94 25.27 18.74
CA SER A 206 -37.16 23.82 18.68
C SER A 206 -36.38 23.14 17.55
N ILE A 207 -36.29 23.81 16.39
CA ILE A 207 -35.50 23.34 15.23
C ILE A 207 -34.01 23.37 15.55
N ALA A 208 -33.51 24.44 16.17
CA ALA A 208 -32.10 24.56 16.55
C ALA A 208 -31.68 23.50 17.59
N VAL A 209 -32.54 23.22 18.58
CA VAL A 209 -32.31 22.19 19.60
C VAL A 209 -32.24 20.80 18.97
N GLU A 210 -33.12 20.50 18.01
CA GLU A 210 -33.11 19.23 17.27
C GLU A 210 -31.88 19.10 16.36
N ASP A 211 -31.42 20.20 15.76
CA ASP A 211 -30.19 20.23 14.95
C ASP A 211 -28.93 20.00 15.80
N VAL A 212 -28.87 20.50 17.03
CA VAL A 212 -27.79 20.20 17.98
C VAL A 212 -27.77 18.70 18.31
N ARG A 213 -28.95 18.10 18.56
CA ARG A 213 -29.07 16.65 18.77
C ARG A 213 -28.54 15.88 17.56
N ASN A 214 -28.95 16.26 16.36
CA ASN A 214 -28.51 15.61 15.12
C ASN A 214 -27.01 15.75 14.90
N TYR A 215 -26.43 16.93 15.14
CA TYR A 215 -24.99 17.16 15.02
C TYR A 215 -24.16 16.29 15.97
N LEU A 216 -24.54 16.24 17.26
CA LEU A 216 -23.87 15.43 18.26
C LEU A 216 -24.03 13.93 18.01
N THR A 217 -25.23 13.51 17.59
CA THR A 217 -25.52 12.11 17.25
C THR A 217 -24.71 11.68 16.02
N LEU A 218 -24.57 12.54 15.01
CA LEU A 218 -23.71 12.27 13.85
C LEU A 218 -22.25 12.12 14.27
N GLY A 219 -21.74 13.02 15.12
CA GLY A 219 -20.37 12.93 15.64
C GLY A 219 -20.11 11.63 16.40
N LEU A 220 -21.03 11.21 17.26
CA LEU A 220 -20.93 9.92 17.96
C LEU A 220 -21.00 8.74 16.99
N SER A 221 -21.89 8.84 16.00
CA SER A 221 -22.06 7.80 14.98
C SER A 221 -20.81 7.62 14.12
N LEU A 222 -20.14 8.71 13.76
CA LEU A 222 -18.89 8.67 13.01
C LEU A 222 -17.73 8.10 13.84
N LEU A 223 -17.71 8.40 15.14
CA LEU A 223 -16.68 7.90 16.06
C LEU A 223 -16.83 6.40 16.35
N GLN A 224 -18.07 5.90 16.42
CA GLN A 224 -18.38 4.49 16.67
C GLN A 224 -18.51 3.66 15.40
N GLY A 225 -18.62 4.31 14.24
CA GLY A 225 -18.83 3.66 12.94
C GLY A 225 -20.25 3.14 12.71
N GLU A 226 -21.23 3.53 13.54
CA GLU A 226 -22.63 3.11 13.46
C GLU A 226 -23.59 4.27 13.74
N LEU A 227 -24.66 4.39 12.95
CA LEU A 227 -25.68 5.42 13.11
C LEU A 227 -26.54 5.16 14.38
N GLN A 228 -26.30 5.93 15.44
CA GLN A 228 -26.92 5.74 16.75
C GLN A 228 -28.42 6.11 16.81
N GLN A 229 -28.97 6.82 15.83
CA GLN A 229 -30.40 7.15 15.79
C GLN A 229 -30.91 7.46 14.36
N GLN A 230 -32.11 6.96 14.03
CA GLN A 230 -32.69 7.09 12.70
C GLN A 230 -33.67 8.27 12.60
N CYS A 231 -33.16 9.49 12.44
CA CYS A 231 -33.94 10.63 11.96
C CYS A 231 -33.69 10.81 10.45
N SER A 232 -34.67 11.30 9.68
CA SER A 232 -34.53 11.55 8.24
C SER A 232 -33.31 12.43 7.94
N LYS A 233 -33.18 13.56 8.66
CA LYS A 233 -32.08 14.51 8.52
C LYS A 233 -30.69 13.93 8.85
N LEU A 234 -30.63 13.00 9.81
CA LEU A 234 -29.40 12.30 10.19
C LEU A 234 -28.97 11.30 9.12
N LYS A 235 -29.93 10.60 8.49
CA LYS A 235 -29.65 9.69 7.38
C LYS A 235 -29.11 10.45 6.18
N ASP A 236 -29.71 11.60 5.85
CA ASP A 236 -29.26 12.43 4.73
C ASP A 236 -27.82 12.92 4.95
N LEU A 237 -27.51 13.37 6.17
CA LEU A 237 -26.15 13.76 6.57
C LEU A 237 -25.15 12.60 6.52
N TRP A 238 -25.54 11.42 7.02
CA TRP A 238 -24.71 10.22 7.00
C TRP A 238 -24.38 9.78 5.57
N VAL A 239 -25.38 9.82 4.68
CA VAL A 239 -25.21 9.54 3.25
C VAL A 239 -24.31 10.60 2.61
N ALA A 240 -24.48 11.88 2.94
CA ALA A 240 -23.62 12.95 2.43
C ALA A 240 -22.15 12.80 2.84
N VAL A 241 -21.89 12.42 4.10
CA VAL A 241 -20.55 12.08 4.60
C VAL A 241 -19.96 10.91 3.81
N ALA A 242 -20.73 9.83 3.62
CA ALA A 242 -20.28 8.66 2.88
C ALA A 242 -20.07 8.94 1.38
N ALA A 243 -20.83 9.86 0.80
CA ALA A 243 -20.78 10.21 -0.62
C ALA A 243 -19.66 11.22 -0.95
N GLU A 244 -18.97 11.78 0.05
CA GLU A 244 -17.94 12.82 -0.13
C GLU A 244 -18.44 14.03 -0.95
N GLN A 245 -19.74 14.33 -0.91
CA GLN A 245 -20.37 15.34 -1.76
C GLN A 245 -20.33 16.72 -1.11
N THR A 246 -20.25 17.76 -1.93
CA THR A 246 -20.54 19.11 -1.48
C THR A 246 -22.04 19.35 -1.59
N ILE A 247 -22.73 19.43 -0.46
CA ILE A 247 -24.17 19.68 -0.44
C ILE A 247 -24.52 20.88 0.44
N ASP A 248 -25.58 21.58 0.07
CA ASP A 248 -26.18 22.59 0.91
C ASP A 248 -27.04 21.91 1.97
N VAL A 249 -26.62 22.01 3.23
CA VAL A 249 -27.38 21.50 4.37
C VAL A 249 -28.00 22.66 5.12
N GLU A 250 -29.29 22.54 5.42
CA GLU A 250 -29.96 23.42 6.35
C GLU A 250 -29.70 22.91 7.77
N LEU A 251 -28.74 23.51 8.46
CA LEU A 251 -28.31 23.14 9.81
C LEU A 251 -28.29 24.41 10.67
N PHE A 252 -28.86 24.33 11.87
CA PHE A 252 -29.00 25.46 12.79
C PHE A 252 -29.78 26.62 12.18
N SER A 253 -30.88 26.32 11.50
CA SER A 253 -31.78 27.29 10.85
C SER A 253 -31.11 28.17 9.77
N CYS A 254 -29.99 27.72 9.20
CA CYS A 254 -29.31 28.40 8.10
C CYS A 254 -28.80 27.39 7.08
N ARG A 255 -28.82 27.76 5.79
CA ARG A 255 -28.22 26.96 4.72
C ARG A 255 -26.72 27.15 4.72
N ARG A 256 -25.97 26.03 4.73
CA ARG A 256 -24.51 26.01 4.62
C ARG A 256 -24.09 25.00 3.58
N THR A 257 -23.23 25.42 2.67
CA THR A 257 -22.54 24.52 1.76
C THR A 257 -21.44 23.80 2.53
N VAL A 258 -21.57 22.48 2.70
CA VAL A 258 -20.59 21.66 3.41
C VAL A 258 -19.96 20.69 2.41
N ASP A 259 -18.63 20.75 2.29
CA ASP A 259 -17.85 19.77 1.54
C ASP A 259 -17.59 18.55 2.43
N PHE A 260 -18.36 17.49 2.20
CA PHE A 260 -18.24 16.26 2.98
C PHE A 260 -17.01 15.41 2.60
N SER A 261 -16.26 15.73 1.54
CA SER A 261 -14.98 15.08 1.22
C SER A 261 -13.89 15.34 2.26
N LEU A 262 -14.08 16.35 3.12
CA LEU A 262 -13.18 16.69 4.23
C LEU A 262 -13.21 15.65 5.36
N PHE A 263 -14.25 14.82 5.44
CA PHE A 263 -14.39 13.75 6.44
C PHE A 263 -13.63 12.46 6.07
N LYS A 264 -12.99 12.43 4.90
CA LYS A 264 -12.16 11.32 4.44
C LYS A 264 -10.86 11.21 5.28
N PRO A 265 -10.56 10.07 5.91
CA PRO A 265 -9.31 9.86 6.63
C PRO A 265 -8.07 10.03 5.71
N ARG A 266 -7.03 10.75 6.16
CA ARG A 266 -5.80 11.03 5.38
C ARG A 266 -4.53 10.80 6.19
N GLY A 267 -3.42 10.48 5.52
CA GLY A 267 -2.10 10.41 6.15
C GLY A 267 -1.80 9.04 6.74
N HIS A 268 -1.51 8.97 8.05
CA HIS A 268 -1.05 7.74 8.70
C HIS A 268 -2.09 6.63 8.81
N TYR A 269 -3.37 6.93 8.54
CA TYR A 269 -4.45 5.96 8.47
C TYR A 269 -4.37 5.01 7.25
N ASN A 270 -3.26 4.93 6.50
CA ASN A 270 -3.23 4.26 5.19
C ASN A 270 -1.90 3.55 4.77
N LYS A 271 -1.14 2.92 5.69
CA LYS A 271 0.26 2.46 5.44
C LYS A 271 0.46 0.92 5.49
N SER A 272 0.45 0.16 4.38
CA SER A 272 1.17 -1.13 4.23
C SER A 272 1.25 -1.68 2.78
N GLU A 273 2.37 -2.32 2.42
CA GLU A 273 2.66 -3.04 1.16
C GLU A 273 1.95 -4.41 1.02
N ASP A 274 1.42 -4.96 2.12
CA ASP A 274 0.62 -6.20 2.09
C ASP A 274 -0.73 -5.99 1.35
N LEU A 275 -1.17 -4.73 1.32
CA LEU A 275 -2.43 -4.26 0.71
C LEU A 275 -2.50 -4.42 -0.82
N LYS A 276 -1.41 -4.82 -1.47
CA LYS A 276 -1.36 -5.12 -2.92
C LYS A 276 -2.06 -6.41 -3.32
N ARG A 277 -2.36 -7.29 -2.36
CA ARG A 277 -2.84 -8.65 -2.64
C ARG A 277 -4.36 -8.80 -2.67
N TYR A 278 -5.11 -7.71 -2.52
CA TYR A 278 -6.51 -7.79 -2.11
C TYR A 278 -7.47 -7.04 -3.04
N PHE A 279 -7.79 -7.68 -4.17
CA PHE A 279 -8.93 -7.40 -5.05
C PHE A 279 -9.18 -8.70 -5.86
N PRO A 280 -10.36 -9.00 -6.46
CA PRO A 280 -10.86 -10.35 -6.76
C PRO A 280 -9.70 -11.21 -7.25
N SER A 281 -9.23 -12.04 -6.31
CA SER A 281 -7.89 -12.56 -6.38
C SER A 281 -7.91 -13.77 -7.28
N SER A 282 -7.15 -13.74 -8.36
CA SER A 282 -6.88 -14.91 -9.17
C SER A 282 -6.37 -16.11 -8.35
N TYR A 283 -5.74 -15.86 -7.19
CA TYR A 283 -5.30 -16.91 -6.28
C TYR A 283 -6.48 -17.52 -5.50
N ALA A 284 -7.48 -16.71 -5.13
CA ALA A 284 -8.69 -17.22 -4.49
C ALA A 284 -9.54 -18.04 -5.47
N GLU A 285 -9.60 -17.62 -6.74
CA GLU A 285 -10.21 -18.41 -7.81
C GLU A 285 -9.45 -19.72 -8.06
N LYS A 286 -8.11 -19.71 -8.09
CA LYS A 286 -7.28 -20.92 -8.16
C LYS A 286 -7.59 -21.90 -7.03
N ALA A 287 -7.61 -21.43 -5.78
CA ALA A 287 -7.93 -22.27 -4.62
C ALA A 287 -9.37 -22.81 -4.67
N ARG A 288 -10.34 -21.98 -5.05
CA ARG A 288 -11.75 -22.38 -5.20
C ARG A 288 -11.91 -23.47 -6.25
N TRP A 289 -11.27 -23.29 -7.40
CA TRP A 289 -11.30 -24.27 -8.48
C TRP A 289 -10.67 -25.60 -8.03
N ALA A 290 -9.51 -25.54 -7.39
CA ALA A 290 -8.83 -26.71 -6.83
C ALA A 290 -9.72 -27.48 -5.85
N LEU A 291 -10.32 -26.79 -4.87
CA LEU A 291 -11.20 -27.39 -3.87
C LEU A 291 -12.43 -28.05 -4.52
N ARG A 292 -13.04 -27.39 -5.52
CA ARG A 292 -14.20 -27.93 -6.24
C ARG A 292 -13.86 -29.18 -7.05
N VAL A 293 -12.75 -29.16 -7.79
CA VAL A 293 -12.32 -30.32 -8.60
C VAL A 293 -11.91 -31.49 -7.70
N ALA A 294 -11.28 -31.21 -6.56
CA ALA A 294 -10.96 -32.21 -5.54
C ALA A 294 -12.16 -32.63 -4.68
N GLN A 295 -13.35 -32.09 -4.94
CA GLN A 295 -14.60 -32.35 -4.21
C GLN A 295 -14.48 -32.16 -2.68
N VAL A 296 -13.63 -31.22 -2.25
CA VAL A 296 -13.49 -30.87 -0.83
C VAL A 296 -14.63 -29.93 -0.45
N PRO A 297 -15.53 -30.29 0.47
CA PRO A 297 -16.56 -29.37 0.93
C PRO A 297 -15.93 -28.19 1.66
N PHE A 298 -16.32 -26.96 1.29
CA PHE A 298 -15.84 -25.74 1.96
C PHE A 298 -16.96 -24.71 2.05
N VAL A 299 -16.84 -23.83 3.05
CA VAL A 299 -17.65 -22.63 3.18
C VAL A 299 -16.76 -21.43 2.92
N GLU A 300 -17.21 -20.54 2.04
CA GLU A 300 -16.43 -19.37 1.65
C GLU A 300 -16.88 -18.13 2.45
N GLU A 301 -15.96 -17.56 3.24
CA GLU A 301 -16.13 -16.24 3.85
C GLU A 301 -15.57 -15.16 2.92
N LYS A 302 -16.43 -14.29 2.38
CA LYS A 302 -16.01 -13.25 1.43
C LYS A 302 -15.75 -11.94 2.15
N TRP A 303 -14.51 -11.50 2.12
CA TRP A 303 -14.04 -10.29 2.80
C TRP A 303 -13.72 -9.17 1.82
N ALA A 304 -14.03 -7.94 2.22
CA ALA A 304 -13.63 -6.75 1.48
C ALA A 304 -12.09 -6.55 1.47
N PRO A 305 -11.54 -5.88 0.45
CA PRO A 305 -10.15 -5.42 0.44
C PRO A 305 -9.78 -4.69 1.73
N LEU A 306 -8.61 -5.02 2.31
CA LEU A 306 -8.13 -4.52 3.61
C LEU A 306 -8.92 -5.00 4.84
N PHE A 307 -10.22 -5.34 4.72
CA PHE A 307 -10.99 -5.86 5.85
C PHE A 307 -10.63 -7.30 6.18
N ALA A 308 -10.19 -8.05 5.18
CA ALA A 308 -9.81 -9.44 5.34
C ALA A 308 -8.70 -9.73 6.35
N TYR A 309 -7.82 -8.76 6.63
CA TYR A 309 -6.80 -8.93 7.66
C TYR A 309 -7.41 -9.23 9.04
N MET A 310 -8.64 -8.78 9.28
CA MET A 310 -9.39 -9.10 10.50
C MET A 310 -9.71 -10.59 10.63
N SER A 311 -9.86 -11.30 9.50
CA SER A 311 -10.06 -12.77 9.51
C SER A 311 -8.73 -13.52 9.40
N THR A 312 -7.81 -13.09 8.53
CA THR A 312 -6.60 -13.87 8.26
C THR A 312 -5.59 -13.82 9.40
N ILE A 313 -5.36 -12.65 10.02
CA ILE A 313 -4.31 -12.47 11.04
C ILE A 313 -4.56 -13.36 12.27
N PRO A 314 -5.77 -13.41 12.86
CA PRO A 314 -6.04 -14.32 13.98
C PRO A 314 -5.88 -15.80 13.61
N LYS A 315 -6.08 -16.13 12.34
CA LYS A 315 -5.94 -17.50 11.78
C LYS A 315 -4.51 -17.80 11.32
N GLY A 316 -3.53 -16.95 11.66
CA GLY A 316 -2.09 -17.17 11.38
C GLY A 316 -1.63 -16.78 9.97
N GLY A 317 -2.51 -16.22 9.12
CA GLY A 317 -2.16 -15.80 7.77
C GLY A 317 -2.21 -14.28 7.56
N ARG A 318 -1.52 -13.82 6.53
CA ARG A 318 -1.47 -12.38 6.16
C ARG A 318 -1.98 -12.12 4.73
N SER A 319 -2.61 -13.11 4.12
CA SER A 319 -3.13 -13.04 2.76
C SER A 319 -4.31 -14.00 2.58
N VAL A 320 -4.99 -13.87 1.44
CA VAL A 320 -5.93 -14.87 0.95
C VAL A 320 -5.49 -15.41 -0.40
N PRO A 321 -5.92 -16.63 -0.78
CA PRO A 321 -6.81 -17.54 -0.03
C PRO A 321 -6.17 -18.09 1.26
N LEU A 322 -6.98 -18.25 2.31
CA LEU A 322 -6.62 -18.93 3.54
C LEU A 322 -7.68 -19.98 3.82
N LEU A 323 -7.26 -21.24 4.01
CA LEU A 323 -8.15 -22.35 4.31
C LEU A 323 -7.91 -22.83 5.74
N THR A 324 -8.93 -22.71 6.58
CA THR A 324 -8.93 -23.33 7.91
C THR A 324 -9.41 -24.77 7.79
N LEU A 325 -8.62 -25.71 8.31
CA LEU A 325 -8.99 -27.13 8.37
C LEU A 325 -9.57 -27.47 9.75
N PRO A 326 -10.36 -28.54 9.89
CA PRO A 326 -10.76 -29.05 11.19
C PRO A 326 -9.52 -29.41 12.04
N PRO A 327 -9.57 -29.23 13.37
CA PRO A 327 -8.50 -29.66 14.27
C PRO A 327 -8.12 -31.13 14.00
N PRO A 328 -6.82 -31.48 14.01
CA PRO A 328 -5.69 -30.73 14.57
C PRO A 328 -4.93 -29.82 13.59
N ASN A 329 -5.36 -29.66 12.34
CA ASN A 329 -4.62 -28.87 11.35
C ASN A 329 -4.92 -27.37 11.46
N ALA A 330 -3.87 -26.54 11.53
CA ALA A 330 -3.97 -25.17 12.02
C ALA A 330 -4.50 -24.13 11.00
N ALA A 331 -4.00 -24.12 9.76
CA ALA A 331 -4.49 -23.32 8.62
C ALA A 331 -3.53 -23.52 7.43
N LEU A 332 -4.03 -23.42 6.20
CA LEU A 332 -3.23 -23.29 4.99
C LEU A 332 -3.27 -21.83 4.53
N THR A 333 -2.12 -21.17 4.45
CA THR A 333 -2.05 -19.70 4.36
C THR A 333 -1.80 -19.15 2.95
N ASP A 334 -1.54 -20.03 1.98
CA ASP A 334 -1.37 -19.66 0.58
C ASP A 334 -2.11 -20.62 -0.37
N SER A 335 -2.19 -20.25 -1.64
CA SER A 335 -2.87 -21.05 -2.67
C SER A 335 -2.09 -22.29 -3.10
N GLU A 336 -0.77 -22.33 -2.91
CA GLU A 336 0.07 -23.48 -3.25
C GLU A 336 -0.17 -24.62 -2.25
N ASP A 337 -0.22 -24.29 -0.95
CA ASP A 337 -0.57 -25.19 0.14
C ASP A 337 -1.98 -25.76 -0.03
N ILE A 338 -2.94 -24.93 -0.43
CA ILE A 338 -4.32 -25.38 -0.69
C ILE A 338 -4.36 -26.30 -1.92
N MET A 339 -3.64 -25.98 -2.99
CA MET A 339 -3.54 -26.84 -4.17
C MET A 339 -2.86 -28.17 -3.83
N ALA A 340 -1.77 -28.13 -3.06
CA ALA A 340 -1.06 -29.30 -2.55
C ALA A 340 -1.95 -30.16 -1.65
N TYR A 341 -2.79 -29.54 -0.83
CA TYR A 341 -3.78 -30.24 -0.03
C TYR A 341 -4.82 -30.96 -0.91
N CYS A 342 -5.36 -30.27 -1.93
CA CYS A 342 -6.30 -30.86 -2.89
C CYS A 342 -5.66 -32.02 -3.68
N ALA A 343 -4.38 -31.92 -4.00
CA ALA A 343 -3.67 -32.98 -4.70
C ALA A 343 -3.48 -34.27 -3.87
N LYS A 344 -3.66 -34.21 -2.54
CA LYS A 344 -3.67 -35.42 -1.70
C LYS A 344 -4.87 -36.31 -2.01
N THR A 345 -6.02 -35.71 -2.35
CA THR A 345 -7.23 -36.44 -2.75
C THR A 345 -7.34 -36.63 -4.25
N LEU A 346 -6.74 -35.72 -5.04
CA LEU A 346 -6.69 -35.82 -6.50
C LEU A 346 -5.25 -35.68 -7.03
N PRO A 347 -4.47 -36.78 -7.05
CA PRO A 347 -3.06 -36.76 -7.49
C PRO A 347 -2.87 -36.27 -8.95
N GLU A 348 -3.92 -36.36 -9.78
CA GLU A 348 -3.92 -35.86 -11.16
C GLU A 348 -3.66 -34.34 -11.28
N LEU A 349 -3.77 -33.59 -10.18
CA LEU A 349 -3.36 -32.17 -10.14
C LEU A 349 -1.84 -31.99 -10.31
N TYR A 350 -1.03 -32.97 -9.90
CA TYR A 350 0.42 -33.01 -10.11
C TYR A 350 0.83 -34.31 -10.80
N PRO A 351 0.50 -34.49 -12.09
CA PRO A 351 0.82 -35.70 -12.82
C PRO A 351 2.34 -35.81 -13.10
N ASN A 352 3.06 -34.68 -13.06
CA ASN A 352 4.49 -34.56 -13.29
C ASN A 352 5.04 -33.28 -12.63
N GLU A 353 6.37 -33.18 -12.53
CA GLU A 353 7.05 -32.00 -11.99
C GLU A 353 6.76 -30.72 -12.81
N LYS A 354 6.57 -30.87 -14.13
CA LYS A 354 6.25 -29.74 -15.02
C LYS A 354 4.97 -29.02 -14.59
N ALA A 355 3.95 -29.73 -14.11
CA ALA A 355 2.72 -29.13 -13.62
C ALA A 355 2.97 -28.16 -12.46
N LYS A 356 3.83 -28.57 -11.51
CA LYS A 356 4.21 -27.76 -10.35
C LYS A 356 5.11 -26.58 -10.74
N GLU A 357 6.06 -26.80 -11.64
CA GLU A 357 6.91 -25.72 -12.17
C GLU A 357 6.09 -24.63 -12.88
N LEU A 358 5.14 -25.04 -13.72
CA LEU A 358 4.26 -24.11 -14.43
C LEU A 358 3.31 -23.39 -13.48
N GLU A 359 2.77 -24.06 -12.47
CA GLU A 359 1.98 -23.42 -11.43
C GLU A 359 2.76 -22.28 -10.75
N VAL A 360 3.98 -22.55 -10.27
CA VAL A 360 4.84 -21.54 -9.63
C VAL A 360 5.20 -20.42 -10.62
N LEU A 361 5.46 -20.76 -11.89
CA LEU A 361 5.71 -19.78 -12.94
C LEU A 361 4.51 -18.84 -13.11
N PHE A 362 3.29 -19.37 -13.19
CA PHE A 362 2.10 -18.55 -13.38
C PHE A 362 1.77 -17.73 -12.13
N ASP A 363 1.89 -18.30 -10.94
CA ASP A 363 1.68 -17.59 -9.67
C ASP A 363 2.67 -16.43 -9.50
N THR A 364 3.92 -16.59 -9.91
CA THR A 364 4.97 -15.58 -9.69
C THR A 364 5.13 -14.59 -10.86
N LYS A 365 4.92 -15.04 -12.11
CA LYS A 365 5.19 -14.24 -13.33
C LYS A 365 3.93 -13.86 -14.10
N LEU A 366 2.85 -14.63 -14.05
CA LEU A 366 1.61 -14.27 -14.76
C LEU A 366 0.66 -13.46 -13.87
N GLY A 367 0.38 -13.94 -12.66
CA GLY A 367 -0.60 -13.36 -11.75
C GLY A 367 -0.38 -11.88 -11.40
N PRO A 368 0.81 -11.45 -10.94
CA PRO A 368 1.07 -10.05 -10.59
C PRO A 368 0.99 -9.09 -11.77
N HIS A 369 1.40 -9.55 -12.97
CA HIS A 369 1.34 -8.74 -14.19
C HIS A 369 -0.09 -8.61 -14.70
N THR A 370 -0.84 -9.72 -14.69
CA THR A 370 -2.23 -9.76 -15.11
C THR A 370 -3.12 -8.84 -14.26
N ARG A 371 -2.99 -8.90 -12.93
CA ARG A 371 -3.69 -7.99 -12.03
C ARG A 371 -3.37 -6.52 -12.31
N ARG A 372 -2.11 -6.18 -12.61
CA ARG A 372 -1.74 -4.79 -12.91
C ARG A 372 -2.45 -4.27 -14.16
N CYS A 373 -2.51 -5.06 -15.23
CA CYS A 373 -3.23 -4.70 -16.45
C CYS A 373 -4.75 -4.63 -16.20
N ALA A 374 -5.32 -5.63 -15.55
CA ALA A 374 -6.74 -5.64 -15.20
C ALA A 374 -7.12 -4.39 -14.37
N TYR A 375 -6.41 -4.11 -13.28
CA TYR A 375 -6.71 -3.00 -12.39
C TYR A 375 -6.45 -1.64 -13.02
N PHE A 376 -5.45 -1.52 -13.91
CA PHE A 376 -5.26 -0.30 -14.69
C PHE A 376 -6.52 0.05 -15.50
N THR A 377 -7.15 -0.95 -16.11
CA THR A 377 -8.40 -0.76 -16.88
C THR A 377 -9.63 -0.58 -15.98
N TRP A 378 -9.80 -1.43 -14.97
CA TRP A 378 -11.00 -1.44 -14.14
C TRP A 378 -11.13 -0.17 -13.30
N PHE A 379 -10.01 0.36 -12.78
CA PHE A 379 -10.04 1.59 -11.98
C PHE A 379 -10.23 2.86 -12.81
N GLN A 380 -10.39 2.78 -14.14
CA GLN A 380 -10.80 3.94 -14.93
C GLN A 380 -12.30 4.23 -14.73
N ASP A 381 -13.14 3.20 -14.64
CA ASP A 381 -14.56 3.34 -14.32
C ASP A 381 -14.83 3.10 -12.82
N SER A 382 -15.01 4.19 -12.10
CA SER A 382 -15.23 4.16 -10.65
C SER A 382 -16.52 3.43 -10.24
N HIS A 383 -17.53 3.38 -11.10
CA HIS A 383 -18.80 2.72 -10.77
C HIS A 383 -18.64 1.20 -10.81
N THR A 384 -18.09 0.67 -11.90
CA THR A 384 -17.90 -0.77 -12.10
C THR A 384 -16.92 -1.37 -11.09
N SER A 385 -15.77 -0.75 -10.88
CA SER A 385 -14.78 -1.26 -9.92
C SER A 385 -15.27 -1.21 -8.48
N LYS A 386 -16.08 -0.22 -8.08
CA LYS A 386 -16.70 -0.17 -6.74
C LYS A 386 -17.61 -1.37 -6.52
N ARG A 387 -18.46 -1.72 -7.49
CA ARG A 387 -19.38 -2.86 -7.40
C ARG A 387 -18.65 -4.20 -7.30
N VAL A 388 -17.58 -4.36 -8.06
CA VAL A 388 -16.71 -5.55 -7.97
C VAL A 388 -16.09 -5.68 -6.56
N MET A 389 -15.87 -4.56 -5.86
CA MET A 389 -15.35 -4.58 -4.49
C MET A 389 -16.39 -4.91 -3.43
N ALA A 390 -17.58 -4.35 -3.57
CA ALA A 390 -18.58 -4.32 -2.50
C ALA A 390 -19.58 -5.47 -2.64
N ASP A 391 -20.13 -5.68 -3.84
CA ASP A 391 -21.26 -6.58 -4.05
C ASP A 391 -20.97 -8.04 -3.62
N PRO A 392 -19.75 -8.59 -3.81
CA PRO A 392 -19.46 -9.97 -3.39
C PRO A 392 -19.24 -10.19 -1.89
N VAL A 393 -19.07 -9.15 -1.08
CA VAL A 393 -18.64 -9.26 0.33
C VAL A 393 -19.81 -9.70 1.21
N ASP A 394 -19.67 -10.62 2.16
CA ASP A 394 -20.85 -11.11 2.90
C ASP A 394 -21.37 -10.12 3.97
N GLY A 395 -20.49 -9.26 4.51
CA GLY A 395 -20.84 -8.32 5.60
C GLY A 395 -21.39 -6.97 5.13
N LEU A 396 -22.60 -6.60 5.56
CA LEU A 396 -23.26 -5.34 5.19
C LEU A 396 -22.43 -4.09 5.57
N ILE A 397 -21.85 -4.07 6.76
CA ILE A 397 -20.98 -2.96 7.23
C ILE A 397 -19.74 -2.83 6.33
N GLN A 398 -19.16 -3.95 5.89
CA GLN A 398 -18.01 -3.94 4.99
C GLN A 398 -18.38 -3.43 3.60
N ARG A 399 -19.56 -3.81 3.07
CA ARG A 399 -20.06 -3.29 1.78
C ARG A 399 -20.16 -1.77 1.82
N VAL A 400 -20.86 -1.24 2.83
CA VAL A 400 -21.05 0.20 3.01
C VAL A 400 -19.72 0.91 3.24
N ALA A 401 -18.81 0.34 4.02
CA ALA A 401 -17.49 0.90 4.24
C ALA A 401 -16.64 0.95 2.97
N VAL A 402 -16.69 -0.11 2.14
CA VAL A 402 -16.03 -0.13 0.82
C VAL A 402 -16.61 0.92 -0.10
N GLU A 403 -17.93 1.09 -0.12
CA GLU A 403 -18.58 2.10 -0.96
C GLU A 403 -18.17 3.53 -0.57
N ALA A 404 -18.14 3.82 0.73
CA ALA A 404 -17.75 5.13 1.26
C ALA A 404 -16.24 5.39 1.10
N LEU A 405 -15.38 4.41 1.38
CA LEU A 405 -13.93 4.56 1.33
C LEU A 405 -13.33 4.29 -0.06
N TYR A 406 -14.15 3.92 -1.05
CA TYR A 406 -13.74 3.56 -2.40
C TYR A 406 -12.71 4.52 -3.03
N PRO A 407 -12.90 5.85 -3.04
CA PRO A 407 -11.92 6.74 -3.67
C PRO A 407 -10.55 6.75 -2.94
N ALA A 408 -10.52 6.56 -1.62
CA ALA A 408 -9.26 6.39 -0.87
C ALA A 408 -8.61 5.04 -1.18
N LEU A 409 -9.41 3.98 -1.17
CA LEU A 409 -8.99 2.60 -1.44
C LEU A 409 -8.42 2.45 -2.86
N ARG A 410 -9.11 3.01 -3.87
CA ARG A 410 -8.65 3.10 -5.26
C ARG A 410 -7.28 3.77 -5.34
N LEU A 411 -7.12 4.93 -4.69
CA LEU A 411 -5.85 5.66 -4.72
C LEU A 411 -4.72 4.87 -4.04
N LEU A 412 -5.01 4.22 -2.91
CA LEU A 412 -4.04 3.37 -2.23
C LEU A 412 -3.62 2.18 -3.09
N LEU A 413 -4.57 1.50 -3.72
CA LEU A 413 -4.29 0.34 -4.57
C LEU A 413 -3.46 0.72 -5.79
N LEU A 414 -3.82 1.82 -6.48
CA LEU A 414 -3.05 2.33 -7.61
C LEU A 414 -1.61 2.69 -7.20
N ARG A 415 -1.42 3.34 -6.05
CA ARG A 415 -0.09 3.72 -5.57
C ARG A 415 0.73 2.54 -5.08
N SER A 416 0.16 1.69 -4.22
CA SER A 416 0.87 0.55 -3.64
C SER A 416 1.31 -0.40 -4.76
N MET A 417 0.43 -0.76 -5.68
CA MET A 417 0.77 -1.69 -6.78
C MET A 417 1.55 -1.03 -7.94
N ASN A 418 1.87 0.26 -7.80
CA ASN A 418 2.54 1.08 -8.82
C ASN A 418 1.84 0.95 -10.18
N ILE A 419 0.52 1.14 -10.20
CA ILE A 419 -0.33 1.00 -11.39
C ILE A 419 -0.42 2.35 -12.09
N ASN A 420 0.15 2.41 -13.28
CA ASN A 420 0.08 3.52 -14.21
C ASN A 420 0.26 2.95 -15.62
N GLU A 421 0.05 3.78 -16.63
CA GLU A 421 0.14 3.40 -18.04
C GLU A 421 1.46 2.70 -18.37
N LYS A 422 2.61 3.29 -17.98
CA LYS A 422 3.94 2.70 -18.23
C LYS A 422 4.13 1.34 -17.56
N SER A 423 3.62 1.15 -16.34
CA SER A 423 3.75 -0.12 -15.63
C SER A 423 2.77 -1.18 -16.14
N ALA A 424 1.60 -0.77 -16.62
CA ALA A 424 0.64 -1.64 -17.32
C ALA A 424 1.22 -2.11 -18.66
N GLU A 425 1.79 -1.22 -19.48
CA GLU A 425 2.46 -1.57 -20.75
C GLU A 425 3.59 -2.59 -20.55
N ARG A 426 4.49 -2.33 -19.59
CA ARG A 426 5.57 -3.29 -19.28
C ARG A 426 5.05 -4.64 -18.79
N SER A 427 3.89 -4.65 -18.13
CA SER A 427 3.26 -5.89 -17.67
C SER A 427 2.63 -6.63 -18.82
N TRP A 428 2.00 -5.92 -19.75
CA TRP A 428 1.44 -6.49 -20.96
C TRP A 428 2.47 -7.25 -21.78
N MET A 429 3.64 -6.66 -22.05
CA MET A 429 4.72 -7.33 -22.81
C MET A 429 5.15 -8.66 -22.17
N ARG A 430 5.11 -8.76 -20.83
CA ARG A 430 5.43 -9.99 -20.11
C ARG A 430 4.31 -11.02 -20.20
N ILE A 431 3.06 -10.57 -20.08
CA ILE A 431 1.88 -11.43 -20.25
C ILE A 431 1.88 -12.03 -21.65
N GLU A 432 2.06 -11.20 -22.68
CA GLU A 432 2.08 -11.63 -24.07
C GLU A 432 3.13 -12.71 -24.33
N GLY A 433 4.35 -12.55 -23.80
CA GLY A 433 5.40 -13.57 -23.90
C GLY A 433 5.01 -14.90 -23.25
N ILE A 434 4.39 -14.87 -22.06
CA ILE A 434 3.92 -16.07 -21.37
C ILE A 434 2.76 -16.74 -22.13
N LEU A 435 1.83 -15.94 -22.67
CA LEU A 435 0.71 -16.46 -23.45
C LEU A 435 1.17 -17.16 -24.73
N LYS A 436 2.14 -16.58 -25.46
CA LYS A 436 2.72 -17.20 -26.66
C LYS A 436 3.38 -18.55 -26.33
N GLU A 437 4.11 -18.62 -25.23
CA GLU A 437 4.73 -19.88 -24.81
C GLU A 437 3.69 -20.91 -24.35
N ALA A 438 2.65 -20.50 -23.61
CA ALA A 438 1.56 -21.37 -23.21
C ALA A 438 0.76 -21.90 -24.43
N GLU A 439 0.49 -21.04 -25.40
CA GLU A 439 -0.18 -21.40 -26.66
C GLU A 439 0.65 -22.41 -27.47
N LYS A 440 1.98 -22.21 -27.54
CA LYS A 440 2.89 -23.17 -28.15
C LYS A 440 2.86 -24.54 -27.45
N GLN A 441 2.72 -24.57 -26.12
CA GLN A 441 2.63 -25.82 -25.37
C GLN A 441 1.32 -26.58 -25.62
N LEU A 442 0.22 -25.87 -25.88
CA LEU A 442 -1.04 -26.50 -26.31
C LEU A 442 -0.95 -27.12 -27.71
N GLY A 443 -0.01 -26.66 -28.54
CA GLY A 443 0.18 -27.12 -29.91
C GLY A 443 -0.98 -26.72 -30.84
N ASP A 444 -1.14 -27.40 -31.97
CA ASP A 444 -2.17 -27.12 -32.98
C ASP A 444 -3.43 -27.99 -32.85
N ASP A 445 -3.41 -28.98 -31.94
CA ASP A 445 -4.52 -29.90 -31.72
C ASP A 445 -5.81 -29.21 -31.21
N PRO A 446 -7.00 -29.80 -31.43
CA PRO A 446 -8.26 -29.21 -30.98
C PRO A 446 -8.27 -28.90 -29.48
N ILE A 447 -8.94 -27.81 -29.08
CA ILE A 447 -9.02 -27.39 -27.68
C ILE A 447 -9.60 -28.52 -26.81
N GLY A 448 -8.92 -28.83 -25.71
CA GLY A 448 -9.30 -29.89 -24.78
C GLY A 448 -8.65 -31.25 -25.06
N SER A 449 -7.87 -31.39 -26.13
CA SER A 449 -7.07 -32.59 -26.42
C SER A 449 -5.73 -32.62 -25.66
N ARG A 450 -5.14 -31.45 -25.37
CA ARG A 450 -3.91 -31.28 -24.61
C ARG A 450 -4.05 -30.18 -23.56
N PHE A 451 -3.19 -30.24 -22.56
CA PHE A 451 -3.13 -29.34 -21.42
C PHE A 451 -1.71 -28.77 -21.26
N LEU A 452 -1.55 -27.72 -20.46
CA LEU A 452 -0.27 -27.00 -20.38
C LEU A 452 0.87 -27.88 -19.85
N ALA A 453 0.56 -28.78 -18.92
CA ALA A 453 1.54 -29.68 -18.31
C ALA A 453 1.57 -31.09 -18.92
N GLY A 454 0.85 -31.36 -20.02
CA GLY A 454 0.82 -32.68 -20.66
C GLY A 454 -0.57 -33.07 -21.15
N ASP A 455 -0.94 -34.33 -20.95
CA ASP A 455 -2.16 -34.92 -21.52
C ASP A 455 -3.35 -34.92 -20.56
N SER A 456 -3.15 -34.47 -19.31
CA SER A 456 -4.19 -34.36 -18.29
C SER A 456 -4.31 -32.94 -17.74
N PHE A 457 -5.54 -32.59 -17.34
CA PHE A 457 -5.83 -31.32 -16.68
C PHE A 457 -5.17 -31.29 -15.30
N SER A 458 -4.43 -30.23 -14.99
CA SER A 458 -3.52 -30.17 -13.84
C SER A 458 -3.57 -28.83 -13.08
N ALA A 459 -2.81 -28.72 -11.99
CA ALA A 459 -2.63 -27.49 -11.24
C ALA A 459 -2.11 -26.32 -12.11
N ALA A 460 -1.28 -26.61 -13.13
CA ALA A 460 -0.79 -25.61 -14.08
C ALA A 460 -1.94 -24.95 -14.85
N ASP A 461 -2.91 -25.74 -15.30
CA ASP A 461 -4.07 -25.26 -16.06
C ASP A 461 -4.98 -24.42 -15.19
N ILE A 462 -5.23 -24.86 -13.94
CA ILE A 462 -6.02 -24.10 -12.97
C ILE A 462 -5.35 -22.75 -12.67
N ALA A 463 -4.05 -22.74 -12.38
CA ALA A 463 -3.31 -21.52 -12.08
C ALA A 463 -3.30 -20.56 -13.27
N PHE A 464 -3.01 -21.06 -14.47
CA PHE A 464 -3.04 -20.28 -15.69
C PHE A 464 -4.42 -19.64 -15.92
N CYS A 465 -5.48 -20.47 -15.95
CA CYS A 465 -6.85 -20.02 -16.23
C CYS A 465 -7.31 -18.99 -15.20
N SER A 466 -7.02 -19.21 -13.92
CA SER A 466 -7.45 -18.34 -12.83
C SER A 466 -6.77 -16.97 -12.87
N HIS A 467 -5.50 -16.90 -13.31
CA HIS A 467 -4.79 -15.64 -13.51
C HIS A 467 -5.33 -14.88 -14.72
N ILE A 468 -5.44 -15.54 -15.87
CA ILE A 468 -5.80 -14.86 -17.12
C ILE A 468 -7.29 -14.52 -17.24
N ALA A 469 -8.15 -15.15 -16.41
CA ALA A 469 -9.58 -14.87 -16.36
C ALA A 469 -9.91 -13.39 -16.11
N LEU A 470 -9.02 -12.67 -15.42
CA LEU A 470 -9.15 -11.22 -15.19
C LEU A 470 -9.15 -10.40 -16.49
N LEU A 471 -8.56 -10.92 -17.57
CA LEU A 471 -8.49 -10.26 -18.88
C LEU A 471 -9.49 -10.84 -19.87
N ILE A 472 -9.66 -12.17 -19.89
CA ILE A 472 -10.55 -12.88 -20.83
C ILE A 472 -12.03 -12.70 -20.46
N LEU A 473 -12.31 -12.50 -19.16
CA LEU A 473 -13.65 -12.36 -18.59
C LEU A 473 -14.57 -13.52 -19.01
N PRO A 474 -14.29 -14.77 -18.56
CA PRO A 474 -15.17 -15.91 -18.79
C PRO A 474 -16.55 -15.67 -18.17
N PRO A 475 -17.66 -15.98 -18.86
CA PRO A 475 -19.01 -15.77 -18.32
C PRO A 475 -19.29 -16.63 -17.07
N GLU A 476 -18.64 -17.77 -16.93
CA GLU A 476 -18.75 -18.66 -15.78
C GLU A 476 -18.01 -18.12 -14.53
N HIS A 477 -17.24 -17.04 -14.65
CA HIS A 477 -16.50 -16.46 -13.52
C HIS A 477 -17.43 -15.67 -12.59
N GLU A 478 -17.96 -16.36 -11.57
CA GLU A 478 -18.95 -15.89 -10.59
C GLU A 478 -18.71 -14.49 -9.99
N PHE A 479 -17.45 -14.09 -9.80
CA PHE A 479 -17.13 -12.84 -9.08
C PHE A 479 -16.84 -11.63 -9.99
N ILE A 480 -16.63 -11.85 -11.28
CA ILE A 480 -16.19 -10.79 -12.20
C ILE A 480 -17.21 -10.61 -13.31
N ALA A 481 -17.69 -11.72 -13.89
CA ALA A 481 -18.65 -11.71 -14.98
C ALA A 481 -19.92 -10.89 -14.70
N PRO A 482 -20.47 -10.84 -13.46
CA PRO A 482 -21.66 -10.03 -13.18
C PRO A 482 -21.45 -8.52 -13.27
N TYR A 483 -20.19 -8.05 -13.22
CA TYR A 483 -19.87 -6.64 -13.05
C TYR A 483 -19.03 -6.08 -14.19
N ILE A 484 -18.15 -6.87 -14.78
CA ILE A 484 -17.20 -6.42 -15.80
C ILE A 484 -17.43 -7.17 -17.10
N SER A 485 -17.52 -6.42 -18.19
CA SER A 485 -17.59 -6.93 -19.55
C SER A 485 -16.48 -6.33 -20.40
N MET A 486 -16.18 -6.91 -21.56
CA MET A 486 -15.24 -6.28 -22.51
C MET A 486 -15.69 -4.87 -22.90
N SER A 487 -17.02 -4.65 -22.97
CA SER A 487 -17.60 -3.34 -23.25
C SER A 487 -17.38 -2.28 -22.18
N SER A 488 -17.19 -2.67 -20.92
CA SER A 488 -16.95 -1.72 -19.82
C SER A 488 -15.50 -1.25 -19.72
N ILE A 489 -14.58 -1.80 -20.52
CA ILE A 489 -13.18 -1.36 -20.56
C ILE A 489 -13.10 -0.06 -21.38
N GLN A 490 -12.72 1.04 -20.73
CA GLN A 490 -12.66 2.37 -21.36
C GLN A 490 -11.40 2.56 -22.21
N ASP A 491 -10.27 1.99 -21.80
CA ASP A 491 -9.02 2.07 -22.54
C ASP A 491 -9.11 1.27 -23.86
N PRO A 492 -9.07 1.93 -25.03
CA PRO A 492 -9.29 1.26 -26.31
C PRO A 492 -8.13 0.30 -26.66
N MET A 493 -6.92 0.60 -26.22
CA MET A 493 -5.73 -0.19 -26.50
C MET A 493 -5.76 -1.50 -25.71
N PHE A 494 -6.01 -1.43 -24.40
CA PHE A 494 -6.14 -2.63 -23.56
C PHE A 494 -7.40 -3.43 -23.89
N ARG A 495 -8.50 -2.78 -24.28
CA ARG A 495 -9.70 -3.48 -24.75
C ARG A 495 -9.42 -4.32 -25.99
N ASN A 496 -8.81 -3.74 -27.03
CA ASN A 496 -8.47 -4.48 -28.24
C ASN A 496 -7.56 -5.67 -27.95
N ARG A 497 -6.55 -5.45 -27.11
CA ARG A 497 -5.64 -6.49 -26.62
C ARG A 497 -6.35 -7.63 -25.89
N PHE A 498 -7.30 -7.33 -25.01
CA PHE A 498 -8.04 -8.36 -24.28
C PHE A 498 -9.02 -9.10 -25.20
N GLU A 499 -9.64 -8.40 -26.15
CA GLU A 499 -10.44 -9.05 -27.20
C GLU A 499 -9.60 -9.97 -28.10
N GLU A 500 -8.39 -9.57 -28.45
CA GLU A 500 -7.46 -10.36 -29.25
C GLU A 500 -7.05 -11.65 -28.51
N ILE A 501 -6.67 -11.56 -27.23
CA ILE A 501 -6.43 -12.75 -26.40
C ILE A 501 -7.70 -13.61 -26.34
N LYS A 502 -8.87 -13.01 -26.11
CA LYS A 502 -10.11 -13.78 -26.00
C LYS A 502 -10.42 -14.58 -27.27
N ARG A 503 -10.04 -14.08 -28.45
CA ARG A 503 -10.20 -14.75 -29.75
C ARG A 503 -9.08 -15.74 -30.06
N SER A 504 -7.91 -15.60 -29.44
CA SER A 504 -6.77 -16.51 -29.66
C SER A 504 -7.05 -17.91 -29.14
N LYS A 505 -6.25 -18.89 -29.56
CA LYS A 505 -6.44 -20.29 -29.17
C LYS A 505 -6.27 -20.46 -27.67
N ILE A 506 -5.27 -19.82 -27.08
CA ILE A 506 -5.06 -19.85 -25.62
C ILE A 506 -6.23 -19.21 -24.85
N GLY A 507 -6.88 -18.17 -25.40
CA GLY A 507 -8.08 -17.58 -24.80
C GLY A 507 -9.30 -18.48 -24.90
N GLN A 508 -9.51 -19.11 -26.06
CA GLN A 508 -10.55 -20.10 -26.26
C GLN A 508 -10.35 -21.35 -25.39
N TYR A 509 -9.09 -21.74 -25.16
CA TYR A 509 -8.74 -22.80 -24.21
C TYR A 509 -9.19 -22.45 -22.78
N VAL A 510 -8.93 -21.23 -22.32
CA VAL A 510 -9.37 -20.79 -20.99
C VAL A 510 -10.89 -20.79 -20.86
N LEU A 511 -11.60 -20.27 -21.87
CA LEU A 511 -13.07 -20.31 -21.89
C LEU A 511 -13.59 -21.75 -21.85
N TRP A 512 -12.96 -22.67 -22.58
CA TRP A 512 -13.28 -24.08 -22.56
C TRP A 512 -13.02 -24.71 -21.18
N CYS A 513 -11.89 -24.40 -20.53
CA CYS A 513 -11.59 -24.87 -19.17
C CYS A 513 -12.64 -24.38 -18.17
N TYR A 514 -13.04 -23.11 -18.23
CA TYR A 514 -14.11 -22.56 -17.38
C TYR A 514 -15.45 -23.28 -17.60
N LYS A 515 -15.78 -23.62 -18.85
CA LYS A 515 -17.04 -24.28 -19.18
C LYS A 515 -17.07 -25.77 -18.82
N TYR A 516 -15.96 -26.50 -18.97
CA TYR A 516 -15.95 -27.96 -18.89
C TYR A 516 -15.11 -28.54 -17.75
N LYS A 517 -14.17 -27.77 -17.18
CA LYS A 517 -13.24 -28.23 -16.13
C LYS A 517 -13.41 -27.51 -14.80
N ARG A 518 -14.22 -26.43 -14.75
CA ARG A 518 -14.59 -25.75 -13.51
C ARG A 518 -15.97 -26.22 -13.05
N PRO A 519 -16.08 -26.98 -11.95
CA PRO A 519 -17.38 -27.39 -11.45
C PRO A 519 -18.23 -26.18 -11.03
N ALA A 520 -19.52 -26.23 -11.38
CA ALA A 520 -20.52 -25.28 -10.90
C ALA A 520 -20.77 -25.45 -9.39
N VAL A 521 -21.42 -24.46 -8.78
CA VAL A 521 -21.87 -24.50 -7.38
C VAL A 521 -22.95 -25.55 -7.18
#